data_AF-A0A6M1RN25-F1
#
_entry.id   AF-A0A6M1RN25-F1
#
_cell.length_a   1.000
_cell.length_b   1.000
_cell.length_c   1.000
_cell.angle_alpha   90.00
_cell.angle_beta   90.00
_cell.angle_gamma   90.00
#
_symmetry.space_group_name_H-M   'P 1'
#
loop_
_entity.id
_entity.type
_entity.pdbx_description
1 polymer ?
#
loop_
_entity_poly.entity_id
_entity_poly.type
_entity_poly.pdbx_seq_one_letter_code
_entity_poly.pdbx_strand_id
1 'polypeptide(L)'
;MKIIFADDMADMREGIIESLDAIEKDFGPFEILGQAKDGRELISMVERNPSVDLVLTDLRMPNMDGLSALVYLRANCNIKNIVVISSESLVSISQAEKIKVDADTEEKLALLDKIAHRVIDDEVVEGKISSILIGCEKLRLDPIQVVEYYGATGYMRKPITKRKMRGLFEELNKTDSFINIGIV
;
A
#
# COMPACT_ATOMS: atom_id res chain seq x y z
N MET A 1 -8.56 -2.79 17.78
CA MET A 1 -8.34 -2.09 16.50
C MET A 1 -8.91 -2.92 15.38
N LYS A 2 -9.64 -2.32 14.45
CA LYS A 2 -10.31 -2.98 13.33
C LYS A 2 -9.45 -2.97 12.08
N ILE A 3 -9.18 -4.15 11.51
CA ILE A 3 -8.19 -4.34 10.44
C ILE A 3 -8.84 -5.01 9.24
N ILE A 4 -8.54 -4.51 8.05
CA ILE A 4 -8.75 -5.23 6.78
C ILE A 4 -7.38 -5.40 6.13
N PHE A 5 -7.14 -6.52 5.47
CA PHE A 5 -5.92 -6.69 4.71
C PHE A 5 -6.10 -7.43 3.40
N ALA A 6 -5.17 -7.20 2.46
CA ALA A 6 -5.18 -7.79 1.14
C ALA A 6 -3.80 -8.35 0.77
N ASP A 7 -3.79 -9.58 0.30
CA ASP A 7 -2.63 -10.26 -0.28
C ASP A 7 -3.15 -11.41 -1.15
N ASP A 8 -2.61 -11.61 -2.35
CA ASP A 8 -3.09 -12.64 -3.28
C ASP A 8 -2.67 -14.05 -2.84
N MET A 9 -1.61 -14.15 -2.02
CA MET A 9 -1.10 -15.41 -1.49
C MET A 9 -1.76 -15.78 -0.15
N ALA A 10 -2.38 -16.96 -0.07
CA ALA A 10 -3.03 -17.43 1.16
C ALA A 10 -2.07 -17.53 2.34
N ASP A 11 -0.88 -18.09 2.14
CA ASP A 11 0.13 -18.23 3.19
C ASP A 11 0.61 -16.88 3.74
N MET A 12 0.63 -15.83 2.91
CA MET A 12 0.97 -14.47 3.37
C MET A 12 -0.13 -13.88 4.23
N ARG A 13 -1.40 -14.11 3.88
CA ARG A 13 -2.55 -13.73 4.71
C ARG A 13 -2.51 -14.44 6.07
N GLU A 14 -2.19 -15.72 6.11
CA GLU A 14 -1.96 -16.46 7.36
C GLU A 14 -0.82 -15.85 8.18
N GLY A 15 0.31 -15.52 7.55
CA GLY A 15 1.43 -14.87 8.23
C GLY A 15 1.12 -13.48 8.81
N ILE A 16 0.19 -12.72 8.20
CA ILE A 16 -0.33 -11.47 8.78
C ILE A 16 -1.10 -11.76 10.07
N ILE A 17 -2.01 -12.73 10.05
CA ILE A 17 -2.82 -13.12 11.22
C ILE A 17 -1.91 -13.56 12.36
N GLU A 18 -0.98 -14.49 12.09
CA GLU A 18 -0.03 -14.97 13.09
C GLU A 18 0.81 -13.83 13.69
N SER A 19 1.22 -12.87 12.86
CA SER A 19 2.00 -11.72 13.31
C SER A 19 1.18 -10.76 14.19
N LEU A 20 -0.11 -10.58 13.89
CA LEU A 20 -1.04 -9.80 14.72
C LEU A 20 -1.30 -10.49 16.06
N ASP A 21 -1.66 -11.78 16.04
CA ASP A 21 -1.88 -12.57 17.24
C ASP A 21 -0.66 -12.54 18.17
N ALA A 22 0.54 -12.62 17.59
CA ALA A 22 1.79 -12.62 18.34
C ALA A 22 2.11 -11.30 19.06
N ILE A 23 1.44 -10.19 18.71
CA ILE A 23 1.62 -8.87 19.33
C ILE A 23 0.36 -8.36 20.04
N GLU A 24 -0.76 -9.09 19.99
CA GLU A 24 -2.03 -8.66 20.59
C GLU A 24 -1.89 -8.29 22.07
N LYS A 25 -1.11 -9.05 22.85
CA LYS A 25 -0.86 -8.77 24.27
C LYS A 25 -0.19 -7.41 24.52
N ASP A 26 0.55 -6.90 23.55
CA ASP A 26 1.30 -5.65 23.66
C ASP A 26 0.46 -4.43 23.25
N PHE A 27 -0.46 -4.60 22.29
CA PHE A 27 -1.21 -3.48 21.66
C PHE A 27 -2.74 -3.54 21.83
N GLY A 28 -3.24 -4.59 22.48
CA GLY A 28 -4.68 -4.84 22.65
C GLY A 28 -5.30 -5.62 21.50
N PRO A 29 -6.61 -5.90 21.58
CA PRO A 29 -7.30 -6.83 20.66
C PRO A 29 -7.38 -6.29 19.23
N PHE A 30 -7.22 -7.20 18.28
CA PHE A 30 -7.43 -6.94 16.86
C PHE A 30 -8.73 -7.58 16.37
N GLU A 31 -9.53 -6.83 15.64
CA GLU A 31 -10.76 -7.32 15.00
C GLU A 31 -10.53 -7.33 13.49
N ILE A 32 -10.38 -8.52 12.91
CA ILE A 32 -10.18 -8.68 11.47
C ILE A 32 -11.56 -8.61 10.79
N LEU A 33 -11.84 -7.50 10.11
CA LEU A 33 -13.11 -7.29 9.42
C LEU A 33 -13.18 -7.98 8.05
N GLY A 34 -12.02 -8.26 7.42
CA GLY A 34 -11.97 -8.87 6.10
C GLY A 34 -10.57 -9.18 5.60
N GLN A 35 -10.51 -10.14 4.66
CA GLN A 35 -9.29 -10.57 3.98
C GLN A 35 -9.56 -10.60 2.47
N ALA A 36 -8.89 -9.73 1.72
CA ALA A 36 -9.05 -9.62 0.28
C ALA A 36 -7.91 -10.33 -0.47
N LYS A 37 -8.18 -10.74 -1.71
CA LYS A 37 -7.21 -11.38 -2.61
C LYS A 37 -6.71 -10.45 -3.71
N ASP A 38 -7.35 -9.31 -3.87
CA ASP A 38 -6.95 -8.24 -4.78
C ASP A 38 -7.45 -6.87 -4.31
N GLY A 39 -7.08 -5.81 -5.03
CA GLY A 39 -7.47 -4.44 -4.74
C GLY A 39 -8.99 -4.18 -4.87
N ARG A 40 -9.72 -4.93 -5.71
CA ARG A 40 -11.17 -4.75 -5.90
C ARG A 40 -11.95 -5.30 -4.72
N GLU A 41 -11.58 -6.50 -4.27
CA GLU A 41 -12.12 -7.09 -3.05
C GLU A 41 -11.80 -6.19 -1.83
N LEU A 42 -10.57 -5.65 -1.75
CA LEU A 42 -10.17 -4.75 -0.67
C LEU A 42 -11.05 -3.50 -0.61
N ILE A 43 -11.22 -2.80 -1.74
CA ILE A 43 -12.09 -1.62 -1.84
C ILE A 43 -13.50 -1.96 -1.37
N SER A 44 -14.08 -3.04 -1.92
CA SER A 44 -15.44 -3.47 -1.59
C SER A 44 -15.63 -3.76 -0.10
N MET A 45 -14.61 -4.36 0.55
CA MET A 45 -14.65 -4.65 1.98
C MET A 45 -14.56 -3.38 2.82
N VAL A 46 -13.72 -2.44 2.45
CA VAL A 46 -13.55 -1.16 3.16
C VAL A 46 -14.80 -0.29 3.05
N GLU A 47 -15.40 -0.17 1.87
CA GLU A 47 -16.64 0.59 1.67
C GLU A 47 -17.80 0.07 2.52
N ARG A 48 -17.86 -1.26 2.71
CA ARG A 48 -18.85 -1.92 3.58
C ARG A 48 -18.54 -1.77 5.07
N ASN A 49 -17.30 -1.39 5.42
CA ASN A 49 -16.80 -1.32 6.78
C ASN A 49 -16.12 0.03 7.07
N PRO A 50 -16.87 1.15 7.10
CA PRO A 50 -16.31 2.48 7.29
C PRO A 50 -15.65 2.69 8.67
N SER A 51 -15.80 1.75 9.61
CA SER A 51 -15.13 1.76 10.91
C SER A 51 -13.74 1.11 10.91
N VAL A 52 -13.17 0.78 9.75
CA VAL A 52 -11.81 0.20 9.68
C VAL A 52 -10.76 1.21 10.15
N ASP A 53 -9.86 0.77 11.04
CA ASP A 53 -8.81 1.62 11.61
C ASP A 53 -7.49 1.51 10.82
N LEU A 54 -7.22 0.32 10.25
CA LEU A 54 -5.99 -0.01 9.55
C LEU A 54 -6.28 -0.91 8.34
N VAL A 55 -5.74 -0.52 7.20
CA VAL A 55 -5.64 -1.35 6.00
C VAL A 55 -4.19 -1.77 5.79
N LEU A 56 -3.95 -3.06 5.60
CA LEU A 56 -2.67 -3.59 5.10
C LEU A 56 -2.88 -4.12 3.68
N THR A 57 -2.14 -3.64 2.69
CA THR A 57 -2.31 -4.13 1.31
C THR A 57 -0.98 -4.55 0.71
N ASP A 58 -0.92 -5.72 0.11
CA ASP A 58 0.19 -6.05 -0.76
C ASP A 58 0.24 -5.09 -1.95
N LEU A 59 1.44 -4.73 -2.40
CA LEU A 59 1.64 -3.81 -3.51
C LEU A 59 1.16 -4.42 -4.83
N ARG A 60 1.43 -5.71 -5.10
CA ARG A 60 1.19 -6.36 -6.38
C ARG A 60 0.22 -7.52 -6.22
N MET A 61 -1.00 -7.30 -6.70
CA MET A 61 -2.05 -8.32 -6.73
C MET A 61 -2.63 -8.43 -8.15
N PRO A 62 -3.26 -9.57 -8.51
CA PRO A 62 -3.99 -9.70 -9.77
C PRO A 62 -5.18 -8.73 -9.82
N ASN A 63 -5.73 -8.49 -11.01
CA ASN A 63 -6.89 -7.62 -11.29
C ASN A 63 -6.68 -6.12 -10.95
N MET A 64 -6.44 -5.79 -9.69
CA MET A 64 -6.10 -4.46 -9.21
C MET A 64 -4.99 -4.55 -8.17
N ASP A 65 -3.90 -3.82 -8.40
CA ASP A 65 -2.76 -3.73 -7.49
C ASP A 65 -3.08 -2.87 -6.25
N GLY A 66 -2.33 -3.07 -5.16
CA GLY A 66 -2.59 -2.38 -3.90
C GLY A 66 -2.29 -0.89 -3.94
N LEU A 67 -1.44 -0.42 -4.87
CA LEU A 67 -1.18 1.00 -5.05
C LEU A 67 -2.37 1.71 -5.72
N SER A 68 -2.99 1.07 -6.71
CA SER A 68 -4.26 1.52 -7.28
C SER A 68 -5.38 1.50 -6.24
N ALA A 69 -5.44 0.46 -5.39
CA ALA A 69 -6.40 0.39 -4.30
C ALA A 69 -6.18 1.51 -3.27
N LEU A 70 -4.93 1.78 -2.88
CA LEU A 70 -4.56 2.92 -2.02
C LEU A 70 -5.11 4.23 -2.57
N VAL A 71 -4.86 4.51 -3.86
CA VAL A 71 -5.32 5.74 -4.52
C VAL A 71 -6.83 5.88 -4.45
N TYR A 72 -7.57 4.82 -4.78
CA TYR A 72 -9.03 4.84 -4.69
C TYR A 72 -9.51 5.07 -3.25
N LEU A 73 -8.96 4.32 -2.29
CA LEU A 73 -9.36 4.38 -0.88
C LEU A 73 -9.08 5.75 -0.28
N ARG A 74 -7.98 6.39 -0.65
CA ARG A 74 -7.66 7.75 -0.16
C ARG A 74 -8.56 8.83 -0.74
N ALA A 75 -9.03 8.65 -1.97
CA ALA A 75 -9.96 9.58 -2.59
C ALA A 75 -11.40 9.42 -2.05
N ASN A 76 -11.83 8.18 -1.78
CA ASN A 76 -13.24 7.85 -1.56
C ASN A 76 -13.59 7.42 -0.13
N CYS A 77 -12.61 7.15 0.73
CA CYS A 77 -12.85 6.62 2.09
C CYS A 77 -12.05 7.40 3.14
N ASN A 78 -12.64 7.55 4.34
CA ASN A 78 -11.97 8.17 5.48
C ASN A 78 -11.33 7.10 6.38
N ILE A 79 -10.15 6.63 5.99
CA ILE A 79 -9.42 5.56 6.69
C ILE A 79 -8.22 6.19 7.40
N LYS A 80 -8.05 5.90 8.69
CA LYS A 80 -6.93 6.45 9.47
C LYS A 80 -5.59 5.98 8.91
N ASN A 81 -5.39 4.66 8.80
CA ASN A 81 -4.11 4.09 8.42
C ASN A 81 -4.21 3.17 7.20
N ILE A 82 -3.33 3.38 6.22
CA ILE A 82 -3.13 2.43 5.10
C ILE A 82 -1.63 2.17 4.99
N VAL A 83 -1.23 0.90 5.10
CA VAL A 83 0.17 0.48 5.00
C VAL A 83 0.32 -0.46 3.83
N VAL A 84 1.26 -0.15 2.95
CA VAL A 84 1.58 -0.97 1.78
C VAL A 84 2.68 -1.96 2.13
N ILE A 85 2.50 -3.22 1.75
CA ILE A 85 3.43 -4.31 2.02
C ILE A 85 3.99 -4.82 0.69
N SER A 86 5.29 -5.09 0.60
CA SER A 86 5.85 -5.62 -0.64
C SER A 86 7.16 -6.38 -0.46
N SER A 87 7.37 -7.38 -1.32
CA SER A 87 8.63 -8.11 -1.45
C SER A 87 9.66 -7.38 -2.31
N GLU A 88 9.24 -6.34 -3.04
CA GLU A 88 10.14 -5.62 -3.93
C GLU A 88 11.30 -5.02 -3.14
N SER A 89 12.51 -5.34 -3.59
CA SER A 89 13.69 -4.64 -3.12
C SER A 89 13.59 -3.21 -3.60
N LEU A 90 13.88 -2.25 -2.72
CA LEU A 90 14.45 -0.99 -3.16
C LEU A 90 15.65 -1.33 -4.04
N VAL A 91 15.46 -1.33 -5.35
CA VAL A 91 16.58 -1.26 -6.27
C VAL A 91 17.08 0.17 -6.13
N SER A 92 17.92 0.33 -5.11
CA SER A 92 18.95 1.34 -4.93
C SER A 92 18.87 2.47 -5.95
N ILE A 93 18.25 3.58 -5.55
CA ILE A 93 18.50 4.90 -6.14
C ILE A 93 20.02 5.22 -6.09
N SER A 94 20.81 4.52 -5.26
CA SER A 94 22.27 4.64 -5.23
C SER A 94 23.02 4.10 -6.46
N GLN A 95 22.36 3.50 -7.47
CA GLN A 95 22.96 3.23 -8.79
C GLN A 95 22.17 3.80 -9.97
N ALA A 96 21.13 4.59 -9.73
CA ALA A 96 20.63 5.50 -10.75
C ALA A 96 21.60 6.67 -10.82
N GLU A 97 22.71 6.41 -11.53
CA GLU A 97 23.68 7.40 -11.96
C GLU A 97 22.98 8.67 -12.43
N LYS A 98 23.69 9.78 -12.25
CA LYS A 98 23.56 11.02 -13.02
C LYS A 98 23.30 10.73 -14.50
N ILE A 99 22.07 10.46 -14.85
CA ILE A 99 21.60 10.38 -16.23
C ILE A 99 20.36 11.25 -16.24
N LYS A 100 20.53 12.44 -16.79
CA LYS A 100 19.43 13.29 -17.23
C LYS A 100 18.46 12.40 -18.01
N VAL A 101 17.28 12.18 -17.45
CA VAL A 101 16.13 11.70 -18.21
C VAL A 101 15.11 12.83 -18.05
N ASP A 102 14.89 13.53 -19.17
CA ASP A 102 14.32 14.87 -19.31
C ASP A 102 12.82 15.01 -18.95
N ALA A 103 12.40 14.50 -17.78
CA ALA A 103 11.18 14.92 -17.11
C ALA A 103 11.45 14.95 -15.59
N ASP A 104 11.20 16.09 -14.96
CA ASP A 104 11.35 16.25 -13.52
C ASP A 104 10.41 15.29 -12.78
N THR A 105 10.77 14.89 -11.56
CA THR A 105 9.94 13.96 -10.76
C THR A 105 8.51 14.48 -10.63
N GLU A 106 8.32 15.79 -10.50
CA GLU A 106 7.00 16.44 -10.49
C GLU A 106 6.19 16.18 -11.77
N GLU A 107 6.83 16.24 -12.95
CA GLU A 107 6.15 15.98 -14.22
C GLU A 107 5.70 14.52 -14.33
N LYS A 108 6.51 13.59 -13.83
CA LYS A 108 6.14 12.16 -13.79
C LYS A 108 4.98 11.90 -12.82
N LEU A 109 4.99 12.55 -11.65
CA LEU A 109 3.87 12.47 -10.70
C LEU A 109 2.59 13.05 -11.33
N ALA A 110 2.68 14.17 -12.06
CA ALA A 110 1.54 14.72 -12.80
C ALA A 110 1.01 13.78 -13.90
N LEU A 111 1.86 12.94 -14.51
CA LEU A 111 1.43 11.88 -15.42
C LEU A 111 0.75 10.72 -14.67
N LEU A 112 1.25 10.35 -13.50
CA LEU A 112 0.57 9.37 -12.63
C LEU A 112 -0.80 9.87 -12.19
N ASP A 113 -0.97 11.16 -11.92
CA ASP A 113 -2.27 11.70 -11.50
C ASP A 113 -3.35 11.55 -12.58
N LYS A 114 -2.97 11.58 -13.86
CA LYS A 114 -3.89 11.24 -14.97
C LYS A 114 -4.29 9.76 -14.98
N ILE A 115 -3.47 8.88 -14.41
CA ILE A 115 -3.83 7.48 -14.18
C ILE A 115 -4.69 7.38 -12.92
N ALA A 116 -4.35 8.11 -11.86
CA ALA A 116 -5.09 8.17 -10.60
C ALA A 116 -6.55 8.58 -10.80
N HIS A 117 -6.82 9.63 -11.58
CA HIS A 117 -8.19 10.03 -11.90
C HIS A 117 -9.02 8.87 -12.48
N ARG A 118 -8.44 8.10 -13.41
CA ARG A 118 -9.14 6.96 -14.02
C ARG A 118 -9.34 5.80 -13.05
N VAL A 119 -8.41 5.59 -12.13
CA VAL A 119 -8.57 4.61 -11.05
C VAL A 119 -9.67 5.03 -10.07
N ILE A 120 -9.73 6.32 -9.71
CA ILE A 120 -10.73 6.89 -8.80
C ILE A 120 -12.13 6.82 -9.41
N ASP A 121 -12.26 7.15 -10.71
CA ASP A 121 -13.52 7.16 -11.44
C ASP A 121 -13.95 5.77 -11.95
N ASP A 122 -13.16 4.73 -11.66
CA ASP A 122 -13.32 3.37 -12.18
C ASP A 122 -13.43 3.29 -13.72
N GLU A 123 -12.69 4.15 -14.41
CA GLU A 123 -12.74 4.30 -15.86
C GLU A 123 -11.76 3.36 -16.57
N VAL A 124 -12.28 2.44 -17.38
CA VAL A 124 -11.49 1.57 -18.25
C VAL A 124 -11.50 2.12 -19.68
N VAL A 125 -10.40 2.76 -20.07
CA VAL A 125 -10.20 3.30 -21.41
C VAL A 125 -9.29 2.38 -22.23
N GLU A 126 -9.77 1.95 -23.40
CA GLU A 126 -8.98 1.09 -24.30
C GLU A 126 -7.64 1.74 -24.67
N GLY A 127 -6.56 0.95 -24.59
CA GLY A 127 -5.21 1.40 -24.90
C GLY A 127 -4.56 2.32 -23.85
N LYS A 128 -5.21 2.57 -22.71
CA LYS A 128 -4.66 3.38 -21.61
C LYS A 128 -4.35 2.52 -20.38
N ILE A 129 -3.33 2.93 -19.62
CA ILE A 129 -2.92 2.25 -18.38
C ILE A 129 -3.96 2.53 -17.28
N SER A 130 -4.50 1.50 -16.64
CA SER A 130 -5.46 1.61 -15.52
C SER A 130 -4.90 1.11 -14.18
N SER A 131 -3.57 0.98 -14.07
CA SER A 131 -2.86 0.57 -12.85
C SER A 131 -1.80 1.60 -12.51
N ILE A 132 -1.82 2.08 -11.27
CA ILE A 132 -0.82 3.02 -10.75
C ILE A 132 0.54 2.36 -10.67
N LEU A 133 0.63 1.10 -10.23
CA LEU A 133 1.89 0.37 -10.19
C LEU A 133 2.52 0.24 -11.60
N ILE A 134 1.74 -0.12 -12.62
CA ILE A 134 2.23 -0.16 -14.01
C ILE A 134 2.69 1.23 -14.50
N GLY A 135 1.97 2.29 -14.11
CA GLY A 135 2.37 3.66 -14.38
C GLY A 135 3.71 4.01 -13.72
N CYS A 136 3.86 3.66 -12.44
CA CYS A 136 5.05 3.88 -11.63
C CYS A 136 6.28 3.23 -12.26
N GLU A 137 6.15 1.96 -12.67
CA GLU A 137 7.20 1.20 -13.35
C GLU A 137 7.60 1.85 -14.69
N LYS A 138 6.61 2.21 -15.53
CA LYS A 138 6.87 2.83 -16.84
C LYS A 138 7.53 4.20 -16.73
N LEU A 139 7.20 4.96 -15.70
CA LEU A 139 7.78 6.28 -15.42
C LEU A 139 9.09 6.18 -14.63
N ARG A 140 9.48 4.96 -14.19
CA ARG A 140 10.65 4.69 -13.37
C ARG A 140 10.65 5.52 -12.08
N LEU A 141 9.51 5.56 -11.42
CA LEU A 141 9.35 6.15 -10.10
C LEU A 141 9.62 5.10 -9.02
N ASP A 142 10.12 5.55 -7.87
CA ASP A 142 10.26 4.69 -6.69
C ASP A 142 8.86 4.39 -6.11
N PRO A 143 8.44 3.11 -6.02
CA PRO A 143 7.15 2.76 -5.43
C PRO A 143 6.96 3.30 -4.01
N ILE A 144 8.04 3.43 -3.22
CA ILE A 144 7.95 3.98 -1.86
C ILE A 144 7.58 5.46 -1.89
N GLN A 145 8.22 6.22 -2.79
CA GLN A 145 7.90 7.62 -2.99
C GLN A 145 6.45 7.78 -3.48
N VAL A 146 5.98 6.89 -4.35
CA VAL A 146 4.62 6.97 -4.91
C VAL A 146 3.55 6.59 -3.86
N VAL A 147 3.78 5.58 -3.01
CA VAL A 147 2.83 5.27 -1.92
C VAL A 147 2.75 6.43 -0.92
N GLU A 148 3.88 7.06 -0.59
CA GLU A 148 3.92 8.23 0.29
C GLU A 148 3.21 9.43 -0.35
N TYR A 149 3.46 9.69 -1.64
CA TYR A 149 2.79 10.75 -2.41
C TYR A 149 1.26 10.59 -2.41
N TYR A 150 0.76 9.36 -2.57
CA TYR A 150 -0.67 9.06 -2.50
C TYR A 150 -1.20 8.88 -1.08
N GLY A 151 -0.42 9.22 -0.05
CA GLY A 151 -0.89 9.33 1.33
C GLY A 151 -0.97 8.01 2.08
N ALA A 152 -0.20 6.98 1.71
CA ALA A 152 -0.01 5.83 2.59
C ALA A 152 0.58 6.29 3.93
N THR A 153 0.14 5.66 5.01
CA THR A 153 0.71 5.88 6.35
C THR A 153 2.08 5.23 6.48
N GLY A 154 2.34 4.18 5.71
CA GLY A 154 3.65 3.57 5.71
C GLY A 154 3.84 2.47 4.68
N TYR A 155 5.06 1.93 4.69
CA TYR A 155 5.49 0.83 3.86
C TYR A 155 6.21 -0.22 4.71
N MET A 156 5.92 -1.50 4.47
CA MET A 156 6.58 -2.63 5.12
C MET A 156 7.14 -3.60 4.08
N ARG A 157 8.44 -3.88 4.17
CA ARG A 157 9.05 -4.90 3.33
C ARG A 157 8.75 -6.31 3.84
N LYS A 158 8.40 -7.24 2.95
CA LYS A 158 8.31 -8.69 3.24
C LYS A 158 9.71 -9.30 3.54
N PRO A 159 9.80 -10.44 4.24
CA PRO A 159 8.71 -11.16 4.89
C PRO A 159 8.15 -10.36 6.08
N ILE A 160 6.86 -10.57 6.33
CA ILE A 160 6.14 -10.02 7.49
C ILE A 160 6.55 -10.88 8.69
N THR A 161 7.09 -10.24 9.72
CA THR A 161 7.53 -10.93 10.93
C THR A 161 6.94 -10.24 12.14
N LYS A 162 6.81 -10.96 13.26
CA LYS A 162 6.44 -10.39 14.56
C LYS A 162 7.19 -9.08 14.87
N ARG A 163 8.51 -9.04 14.63
CA ARG A 163 9.34 -7.86 14.91
C ARG A 163 8.93 -6.66 14.05
N LYS A 164 8.69 -6.86 12.75
CA LYS A 164 8.24 -5.80 11.84
C LYS A 164 6.83 -5.33 12.16
N MET A 165 5.92 -6.27 12.47
CA MET A 165 4.56 -5.92 12.86
C MET A 165 4.56 -5.12 14.17
N ARG A 166 5.30 -5.56 15.20
CA ARG A 166 5.48 -4.78 16.43
C ARG A 166 6.00 -3.37 16.14
N GLY A 167 7.07 -3.24 15.35
CA GLY A 167 7.64 -1.94 15.00
C GLY A 167 6.64 -1.01 14.29
N LEU A 168 5.82 -1.54 13.38
CA LEU A 168 4.75 -0.77 12.75
C LEU A 168 3.79 -0.19 13.81
N PHE A 169 3.29 -1.02 14.73
CA PHE A 169 2.32 -0.60 15.74
C PHE A 169 2.92 0.33 16.80
N GLU A 170 4.21 0.22 17.09
CA GLU A 170 4.92 1.20 17.94
C GLU A 170 4.93 2.59 17.28
N GLU A 171 5.19 2.66 15.97
CA GLU A 171 5.28 3.93 15.25
C GLU A 171 3.90 4.55 14.97
N LEU A 172 2.88 3.73 14.64
CA LEU A 172 1.50 4.19 14.45
C LEU A 172 0.92 4.92 15.67
N ASN A 173 1.45 4.67 16.86
CA ASN A 173 1.02 5.31 18.11
C ASN A 173 1.84 6.56 18.47
N LYS A 174 2.94 6.85 17.77
CA LYS A 174 3.88 7.93 18.11
C LYS A 174 3.86 9.09 17.12
N THR A 175 3.61 8.81 15.84
CA THR A 175 3.83 9.78 14.77
C THR A 175 2.77 9.69 13.68
N ASP A 176 2.46 10.84 13.08
CA ASP A 176 1.66 10.95 11.86
C ASP A 176 2.56 10.98 10.60
N SER A 177 3.89 10.91 10.76
CA SER A 177 4.84 10.83 9.66
C SER A 177 4.81 9.45 8.97
N PHE A 178 5.24 9.42 7.70
CA PHE A 178 5.38 8.17 6.94
C PHE A 178 6.27 7.15 7.65
N ILE A 179 5.75 5.93 7.84
CA ILE A 179 6.43 4.85 8.55
C ILE A 179 7.10 3.90 7.55
N ASN A 180 8.38 3.65 7.73
CA ASN A 180 9.13 2.74 6.85
C ASN A 180 9.74 1.57 7.63
N ILE A 181 9.28 0.34 7.37
CA ILE A 181 9.69 -0.87 8.10
C ILE A 181 10.40 -1.88 7.20
N GLY A 182 11.62 -2.28 7.59
CA GLY A 182 12.33 -3.40 6.95
C GLY A 182 13.23 -3.02 5.77
N ILE A 183 13.73 -1.77 5.76
CA ILE A 183 14.62 -1.22 4.73
C ILE A 183 16.09 -1.08 5.19
N VAL A 184 16.38 -1.48 6.43
CA VAL A 184 17.76 -1.53 6.96
C VAL A 184 18.54 -2.70 6.39
#